data_AF-A0A961G0U3-F1
#
_entry.id   AF-A0A961G0U3-F1
#
_cell.length_a   1.000
_cell.length_b   1.000
_cell.length_c   1.000
_cell.angle_alpha   90.00
_cell.angle_beta   90.00
_cell.angle_gamma   90.00
#
_symmetry.space_group_name_H-M   'P 1'
#
loop_
_entity.id
_entity.type
_entity.pdbx_description
1 polymer ?
#
loop_
_entity_poly.entity_id
_entity_poly.type
_entity_poly.pdbx_seq_one_letter_code
_entity_poly.pdbx_strand_id
1 'polypeptide(L)'
;MISRRIKAGLLLTLLVLVCVTLGFLLGLGVAKAIAKKKDDPAFWNEAALRHLEKLHPDETQRERFKVLVGGAVDELTVVRQETISDVQRILTRLLSDIDKELSPEQHEMFSKMKPKPSDLSLDVLQKTGPPNQQPPDRPSH
;
A
#
# COMPACT_ATOMS: atom_id res chain seq x y z
N MET A 1 2.03 -44.81 -25.84
CA MET A 1 2.82 -43.87 -26.67
C MET A 1 2.10 -42.53 -26.73
N ILE A 2 2.63 -41.49 -26.10
CA ILE A 2 2.00 -40.15 -26.10
C ILE A 2 2.13 -39.55 -27.51
N SER A 3 1.00 -39.25 -28.14
CA SER A 3 0.92 -38.69 -29.50
C SER A 3 1.70 -37.37 -29.62
N ARG A 4 2.36 -37.14 -30.77
CA ARG A 4 3.13 -35.92 -31.05
C ARG A 4 2.32 -34.64 -30.84
N ARG A 5 0.99 -34.71 -31.05
CA ARG A 5 0.06 -33.59 -30.82
C ARG A 5 -0.10 -33.23 -29.34
N ILE A 6 -0.10 -34.23 -28.45
CA ILE A 6 -0.18 -34.02 -26.99
C ILE A 6 1.12 -33.40 -26.47
N LYS A 7 2.27 -33.84 -26.99
CA LYS A 7 3.58 -33.25 -26.65
C LYS A 7 3.68 -31.77 -27.05
N ALA A 8 3.19 -31.44 -28.25
CA ALA A 8 3.16 -30.05 -28.73
C ALA A 8 2.20 -29.17 -27.90
N GLY A 9 1.03 -29.68 -27.55
CA GLY A 9 0.11 -28.99 -26.65
C GLY A 9 0.72 -28.72 -25.27
N LEU A 10 1.40 -29.72 -24.69
CA LEU A 10 2.06 -29.57 -23.38
C LEU A 10 3.18 -28.52 -23.40
N LEU A 11 3.98 -28.48 -24.47
CA LEU A 11 5.04 -27.49 -24.67
C LEU A 11 4.49 -26.06 -24.79
N LEU A 12 3.39 -25.88 -25.53
CA LEU A 12 2.72 -24.59 -25.66
C LEU A 12 2.14 -24.11 -24.34
N THR A 13 1.46 -24.98 -23.58
CA THR A 13 0.93 -24.63 -22.26
C THR A 13 2.04 -24.26 -21.29
N LEU A 14 3.17 -24.99 -21.30
CA LEU A 14 4.34 -24.68 -20.47
C LEU A 14 4.93 -23.32 -20.84
N LEU A 15 5.06 -23.03 -22.13
CA LEU A 15 5.57 -21.74 -22.62
C LEU A 15 4.68 -20.57 -22.17
N VAL A 16 3.35 -20.72 -22.30
CA VAL A 16 2.39 -19.70 -21.83
C VAL A 16 2.53 -19.50 -20.31
N LEU A 17 2.65 -20.57 -19.54
CA LEU A 17 2.81 -20.51 -18.09
C LEU A 17 4.09 -19.76 -17.67
N VAL A 18 5.19 -20.00 -18.40
CA VAL A 18 6.45 -19.28 -18.21
C VAL A 18 6.29 -17.79 -18.54
N CYS A 19 5.65 -17.43 -19.65
CA CYS A 19 5.42 -16.03 -20.00
C CYS A 19 4.55 -15.29 -18.97
N VAL A 20 3.47 -15.93 -18.49
CA VAL A 20 2.58 -15.35 -17.46
C VAL A 20 3.31 -15.14 -16.13
N THR A 21 4.11 -16.11 -15.70
CA THR A 21 4.86 -16.02 -14.44
C THR A 21 5.94 -14.94 -14.49
N LEU A 22 6.68 -14.82 -15.60
CA LEU A 22 7.64 -13.74 -15.82
C LEU A 22 6.96 -12.36 -15.83
N GLY A 23 5.84 -12.21 -16.54
CA GLY A 23 5.07 -10.97 -16.55
C GLY A 23 4.55 -10.57 -15.16
N PHE A 24 4.07 -11.54 -14.39
CA PHE A 24 3.58 -11.33 -13.03
C PHE A 24 4.69 -10.89 -12.06
N LEU A 25 5.87 -11.52 -12.12
CA LEU A 25 7.03 -11.14 -11.31
C LEU A 25 7.54 -9.74 -11.63
N LEU A 26 7.59 -9.38 -12.92
CA LEU A 26 7.95 -8.03 -13.35
C LEU A 26 6.90 -7.00 -12.91
N GLY A 27 5.62 -7.32 -13.03
CA GLY A 27 4.52 -6.47 -12.57
C GLY A 27 4.57 -6.21 -11.06
N LEU A 28 4.86 -7.23 -10.26
CA LEU A 28 5.08 -7.11 -8.81
C LEU A 28 6.28 -6.21 -8.48
N GLY A 29 7.38 -6.34 -9.23
CA GLY A 29 8.56 -5.49 -9.07
C GLY A 29 8.26 -4.01 -9.35
N VAL A 30 7.56 -3.74 -10.46
CA VAL A 30 7.13 -2.38 -10.83
C VAL A 30 6.14 -1.81 -9.81
N ALA A 31 5.17 -2.59 -9.36
CA ALA A 31 4.21 -2.17 -8.34
C ALA A 31 4.90 -1.80 -7.02
N LYS A 32 5.86 -2.62 -6.57
CA LYS A 32 6.68 -2.31 -5.39
C LYS A 32 7.55 -1.08 -5.58
N ALA A 33 8.13 -0.89 -6.76
CA ALA A 33 8.94 0.28 -7.08
C ALA A 33 8.09 1.57 -7.10
N ILE A 34 6.87 1.51 -7.65
CA ILE A 34 5.93 2.64 -7.66
C ILE A 34 5.44 2.96 -6.25
N ALA A 35 5.11 1.94 -5.44
CA ALA A 35 4.75 2.13 -4.03
C ALA A 35 5.89 2.81 -3.26
N LYS A 36 7.12 2.32 -3.45
CA LYS A 36 8.31 2.90 -2.81
C LYS A 36 8.58 4.35 -3.24
N LYS A 37 8.31 4.70 -4.50
CA LYS A 37 8.40 6.09 -4.99
C LYS A 37 7.31 6.99 -4.42
N LYS A 38 6.11 6.47 -4.17
CA LYS A 38 5.02 7.22 -3.53
C LYS A 38 5.28 7.47 -2.04
N ASP A 39 6.11 6.67 -1.39
CA ASP A 39 6.49 6.87 0.01
C ASP A 39 7.72 7.78 0.19
N ASP A 40 8.38 8.21 -0.88
CA ASP A 40 9.61 9.00 -0.81
C ASP A 40 9.32 10.51 -0.77
N PRO A 41 9.62 11.23 0.32
CA PRO A 41 9.40 12.67 0.43
C PRO A 41 10.14 13.46 -0.68
N ALA A 42 11.28 12.98 -1.16
CA ALA A 42 12.01 13.61 -2.26
C ALA A 42 11.20 13.58 -3.57
N PHE A 43 10.43 12.51 -3.81
CA PHE A 43 9.56 12.40 -4.97
C PHE A 43 8.41 13.40 -4.92
N TRP A 44 7.79 13.60 -3.74
CA TRP A 44 6.72 14.60 -3.57
C TRP A 44 7.23 16.01 -3.80
N ASN A 45 8.41 16.33 -3.27
CA ASN A 45 9.06 17.63 -3.47
C ASN A 45 9.33 17.88 -4.95
N GLU A 46 9.99 16.94 -5.63
CA GLU A 46 10.32 17.06 -7.04
C GLU A 46 9.07 17.14 -7.93
N ALA A 47 8.05 16.33 -7.65
CA ALA A 47 6.79 16.35 -8.38
C ALA A 47 6.05 17.69 -8.25
N ALA A 48 6.02 18.25 -7.03
CA ALA A 48 5.42 19.56 -6.77
C ALA A 48 6.18 20.68 -7.49
N LEU A 49 7.52 20.69 -7.41
CA LEU A 49 8.34 21.68 -8.12
C LEU A 49 8.19 21.58 -9.64
N ARG A 50 8.22 20.36 -10.21
CA ARG A 50 7.96 20.16 -11.65
C ARG A 50 6.59 20.67 -12.07
N HIS A 51 5.59 20.61 -11.19
CA HIS A 51 4.27 21.17 -11.49
C HIS A 51 4.28 22.69 -11.46
N LEU A 52 4.99 23.30 -10.50
CA LEU A 52 5.14 24.75 -10.38
C LEU A 52 5.99 25.36 -11.51
N GLU A 53 6.93 24.62 -12.09
CA GLU A 53 7.71 25.05 -13.27
C GLU A 53 6.83 25.38 -14.48
N LYS A 54 5.61 24.84 -14.57
CA LYS A 54 4.64 25.19 -15.62
C LYS A 54 4.19 26.66 -15.57
N LEU A 55 4.44 27.34 -14.44
CA LEU A 55 4.16 28.76 -14.27
C LEU A 55 5.28 29.66 -14.80
N HIS A 56 6.36 29.07 -15.34
CA HIS A 56 7.55 29.79 -15.80
C HIS A 56 8.13 30.77 -14.77
N PRO A 57 8.42 30.33 -13.52
CA PRO A 57 8.94 31.20 -12.49
C PRO A 57 10.31 31.77 -12.83
N ASP A 58 10.55 33.01 -12.42
CA ASP A 58 11.91 33.58 -12.39
C ASP A 58 12.77 32.89 -11.31
N GLU A 59 14.07 33.19 -11.30
CA GLU A 59 15.02 32.54 -10.38
C GLU A 59 14.68 32.79 -8.90
N THR A 60 14.20 33.99 -8.57
CA THR A 60 13.83 34.34 -7.19
C THR A 60 12.57 33.57 -6.77
N GLN A 61 11.62 33.42 -7.67
CA GLN A 61 10.40 32.63 -7.44
C GLN A 61 10.71 31.14 -7.31
N ARG A 62 11.63 30.58 -8.11
CA ARG A 62 12.04 29.17 -7.99
C ARG A 62 12.65 28.86 -6.64
N GLU A 63 13.55 29.70 -6.15
CA GLU A 63 14.15 29.50 -4.83
C GLU A 63 13.10 29.58 -3.72
N ARG A 64 12.14 30.50 -3.82
CA ARG A 64 11.01 30.56 -2.88
C ARG A 64 10.13 29.32 -2.95
N PHE A 65 9.83 28.80 -4.13
CA PHE A 65 9.05 27.57 -4.29
C PHE A 65 9.75 26.37 -3.67
N LYS A 66 11.08 26.23 -3.85
CA LYS A 66 11.86 25.17 -3.20
C LYS A 66 11.72 25.20 -1.68
N VAL A 67 11.83 26.39 -1.07
CA VAL A 67 11.68 26.55 0.38
C VAL A 67 10.26 26.21 0.84
N LEU A 68 9.23 26.73 0.17
CA LEU A 68 7.83 26.51 0.55
C LEU A 68 7.41 25.04 0.38
N VAL A 69 7.76 24.43 -0.75
CA VAL A 69 7.46 23.01 -1.02
C VAL A 69 8.25 22.11 -0.07
N GLY A 70 9.52 22.42 0.19
CA GLY A 70 10.35 21.70 1.16
C GLY A 70 9.72 21.70 2.55
N GLY A 71 9.38 22.88 3.08
CA GLY A 71 8.74 23.00 4.39
C GLY A 71 7.42 22.23 4.47
N ALA A 72 6.57 22.30 3.44
CA ALA A 72 5.31 21.56 3.42
C ALA A 72 5.52 20.02 3.39
N VAL A 73 6.54 19.53 2.67
CA VAL A 73 6.88 18.11 2.64
C VAL A 73 7.45 17.63 3.98
N ASP A 74 8.23 18.47 4.65
CA ASP A 74 8.76 18.17 5.99
C ASP A 74 7.61 18.07 7.01
N GLU A 75 6.67 19.02 7.00
CA GLU A 75 5.47 18.98 7.84
C GLU A 75 4.65 17.71 7.59
N LEU A 76 4.41 17.36 6.32
CA LEU A 76 3.71 16.12 5.95
C LEU A 76 4.45 14.87 6.44
N THR A 77 5.78 14.90 6.44
CA THR A 77 6.61 13.78 6.93
C THR A 77 6.45 13.59 8.44
N VAL A 78 6.39 14.69 9.20
CA VAL A 78 6.11 14.65 10.64
C VAL A 78 4.72 14.07 10.91
N VAL A 79 3.68 14.59 10.24
CA VAL A 79 2.31 14.09 10.38
C VAL A 79 2.21 12.60 10.05
N ARG A 80 2.93 12.13 9.02
CA ARG A 80 3.01 10.72 8.66
C ARG A 80 3.56 9.87 9.81
N GLN A 81 4.65 10.30 10.44
CA GLN A 81 5.29 9.58 11.54
C GLN A 81 4.41 9.55 12.80
N GLU A 82 3.77 10.67 13.12
CA GLU A 82 2.83 10.76 14.24
C GLU A 82 1.64 9.83 14.03
N THR A 83 1.06 9.84 12.82
CA THR A 83 -0.07 8.97 12.47
C THR A 83 0.29 7.49 12.58
N ILE A 84 1.47 7.08 12.09
CA ILE A 84 1.94 5.69 12.25
C ILE A 84 2.04 5.33 13.74
N SER A 85 2.63 6.22 14.54
CA SER A 85 2.80 6.01 15.98
C SER A 85 1.46 5.89 16.70
N ASP A 86 0.47 6.70 16.32
CA ASP A 86 -0.88 6.67 16.85
C ASP A 86 -1.60 5.37 16.51
N VAL A 87 -1.50 4.92 15.26
CA VAL A 87 -2.07 3.63 14.82
C VAL A 87 -1.47 2.48 15.62
N GLN A 88 -0.14 2.44 15.78
CA GLN A 88 0.54 1.41 16.57
C GLN A 88 0.08 1.40 18.03
N ARG A 89 -0.09 2.59 18.63
CA ARG A 89 -0.59 2.74 20.01
C ARG A 89 -2.02 2.21 20.14
N ILE A 90 -2.91 2.57 19.23
CA ILE A 90 -4.31 2.11 19.21
C ILE A 90 -4.38 0.60 19.09
N LEU A 91 -3.63 0.01 18.15
CA LEU A 91 -3.62 -1.43 17.94
C LEU A 91 -3.03 -2.19 19.12
N THR A 92 -1.97 -1.67 19.73
CA THR A 92 -1.37 -2.30 20.92
C THR A 92 -2.35 -2.29 22.09
N ARG A 93 -3.06 -1.18 22.31
CA ARG A 93 -4.12 -1.11 23.33
C ARG A 93 -5.22 -2.12 23.04
N LEU A 94 -5.72 -2.16 21.80
CA LEU A 94 -6.77 -3.10 21.38
C LEU A 94 -6.34 -4.55 21.60
N LEU A 95 -5.13 -4.92 21.17
CA LEU A 95 -4.61 -6.27 21.34
C LEU A 95 -4.46 -6.63 22.81
N SER A 96 -4.02 -5.69 23.66
CA SER A 96 -3.94 -5.90 25.10
C SER A 96 -5.30 -6.07 25.75
N ASP A 97 -6.32 -5.35 25.28
CA ASP A 97 -7.67 -5.47 25.81
C ASP A 97 -8.32 -6.79 25.37
N ILE A 98 -8.09 -7.23 24.13
CA ILE A 98 -8.51 -8.56 23.67
C ILE A 98 -7.84 -9.65 24.50
N ASP A 99 -6.51 -9.56 24.70
CA ASP A 99 -5.72 -10.56 25.44
C ASP A 99 -6.31 -10.82 26.84
N LYS A 100 -6.79 -9.79 27.55
CA LYS A 100 -7.39 -9.94 28.89
C LYS A 100 -8.69 -10.75 28.91
N GLU A 101 -9.41 -10.78 27.80
CA GLU A 101 -10.72 -11.44 27.68
C GLU A 101 -10.60 -12.90 27.20
N LEU A 102 -9.39 -13.38 26.91
CA LEU A 102 -9.17 -14.71 26.34
C LEU A 102 -9.09 -15.79 27.42
N SER A 103 -9.58 -16.99 27.07
CA SER A 103 -9.29 -18.20 27.82
C SER A 103 -7.81 -18.61 27.64
N PRO A 104 -7.25 -19.44 28.55
CA PRO A 104 -5.88 -19.91 28.44
C PRO A 104 -5.57 -20.63 27.11
N GLU A 105 -6.51 -21.41 26.58
CA GLU A 105 -6.39 -22.10 25.29
C GLU A 105 -6.40 -21.11 24.11
N GLN A 106 -7.16 -20.02 24.22
CA GLN A 106 -7.27 -18.98 23.19
C GLN A 106 -6.02 -18.08 23.12
N HIS A 107 -5.33 -17.86 24.25
CA HIS A 107 -4.09 -17.08 24.28
C HIS A 107 -3.00 -17.64 23.37
N GLU A 108 -2.87 -18.97 23.29
CA GLU A 108 -1.85 -19.60 22.47
C GLU A 108 -2.14 -19.41 20.97
N MET A 109 -3.42 -19.49 20.58
CA MET A 109 -3.86 -19.18 19.23
C MET A 109 -3.69 -17.70 18.90
N PHE A 110 -4.08 -16.82 19.82
CA PHE A 110 -4.00 -15.37 19.64
C PHE A 110 -2.56 -14.86 19.50
N SER A 111 -1.63 -15.44 20.26
CA SER A 111 -0.20 -15.12 20.16
C SER A 111 0.38 -15.40 18.77
N LYS A 112 -0.14 -16.42 18.06
CA LYS A 112 0.26 -16.76 16.69
C LYS A 112 -0.37 -15.84 15.63
N MET A 113 -1.44 -15.12 15.98
CA MET A 113 -2.19 -14.21 15.10
C MET A 113 -1.83 -12.73 15.27
N LYS A 114 -1.09 -12.35 16.32
CA LYS A 114 -0.71 -10.95 16.56
C LYS A 114 0.08 -10.39 15.36
N PRO A 115 -0.34 -9.25 14.78
CA PRO A 115 0.40 -8.61 13.69
C PRO A 115 1.79 -8.20 14.17
N LYS A 116 2.79 -8.30 13.30
CA LYS A 116 4.15 -7.85 13.63
C LYS A 116 4.20 -6.32 13.53
N PRO A 117 5.10 -5.65 14.27
CA PRO A 117 5.28 -4.20 14.14
C PRO A 117 5.59 -3.74 12.70
N SER A 118 6.28 -4.59 11.92
CA SER A 118 6.56 -4.34 10.50
C SER A 118 5.31 -4.34 9.60
N ASP A 119 4.23 -4.96 10.06
CA ASP A 119 2.97 -5.07 9.32
C ASP A 119 2.07 -3.85 9.58
N LEU A 120 2.46 -2.98 10.53
CA LEU A 120 1.71 -1.79 10.94
C LEU A 120 2.22 -0.55 10.19
N SER A 121 1.80 -0.41 8.93
CA SER A 121 2.00 0.80 8.12
C SER A 121 0.71 1.60 7.96
N LEU A 122 0.80 2.81 7.39
CA LEU A 122 -0.37 3.61 6.98
C LEU A 122 -1.28 2.86 6.01
N ASP A 123 -0.78 1.86 5.28
CA ASP A 123 -1.60 1.05 4.38
C ASP A 123 -2.67 0.24 5.09
N VAL A 124 -2.50 -0.02 6.39
CA VAL A 124 -3.52 -0.65 7.24
C VAL A 124 -4.77 0.22 7.38
N LEU A 125 -4.65 1.54 7.18
CA LEU A 125 -5.79 2.46 7.16
C LEU A 125 -6.53 2.48 5.82
N GLN A 126 -6.05 1.77 4.79
CA GLN A 126 -6.79 1.66 3.54
C GLN A 126 -8.07 0.86 3.79
N LYS A 127 -9.19 1.58 3.89
CA LYS A 127 -10.53 1.01 4.03
C LYS A 127 -10.84 0.16 2.81
N THR A 128 -10.66 -1.15 2.90
CA THR A 128 -11.45 -2.08 2.08
C THR A 128 -12.89 -1.92 2.55
N GLY A 129 -13.66 -1.05 1.89
CA GLY A 129 -15.09 -0.99 2.11
C GLY A 129 -15.68 -2.39 1.92
N PRO A 130 -16.70 -2.78 2.70
CA PRO A 130 -17.39 -4.04 2.44
C PRO A 130 -17.89 -4.06 0.98
N PRO A 131 -17.86 -5.21 0.29
CA PRO A 131 -18.36 -5.31 -1.07
C PRO A 131 -19.83 -4.88 -1.07
N ASN A 132 -20.10 -3.76 -1.76
CA ASN A 132 -21.39 -3.31 -2.27
C ASN A 132 -22.61 -3.92 -1.55
N GLN A 133 -22.96 -3.39 -0.36
CA GLN A 133 -24.34 -3.54 0.12
C GLN A 133 -25.21 -2.64 -0.75
N GLN A 134 -25.70 -3.22 -1.85
CA GLN A 134 -26.79 -2.67 -2.64
C GLN A 134 -27.91 -2.24 -1.68
N PRO A 135 -28.39 -0.97 -1.73
CA PRO A 135 -29.49 -0.55 -0.88
C PRO A 135 -30.69 -1.47 -1.15
N PRO A 136 -31.40 -1.97 -0.12
CA PRO A 136 -32.64 -2.69 -0.35
C PRO A 136 -33.58 -1.77 -1.13
N ASP A 137 -34.15 -2.30 -2.20
CA ASP A 137 -35.15 -1.64 -3.04
C ASP A 137 -36.16 -0.93 -2.14
N ARG A 138 -36.16 0.41 -2.19
CA ARG A 138 -37.19 1.20 -1.54
C ARG A 138 -38.50 0.87 -2.27
N PRO A 139 -39.52 0.29 -1.60
CA PRO A 139 -40.79 0.03 -2.27
C PRO A 139 -41.42 1.37 -2.65
N SER A 140 -41.79 1.47 -3.93
CA SER A 140 -42.56 2.57 -4.48
C SER A 140 -43.93 2.63 -3.79
N HIS A 141 -44.12 3.66 -2.97
CA HIS A 141 -45.44 4.12 -2.53
C HIS A 141 -45.60 5.57 -2.96
#